data_AF-V4PLE3-F1
#
_entry.id   AF-V4PLE3-F1
#
_cell.length_a   1.000
_cell.length_b   1.000
_cell.length_c   1.000
_cell.angle_alpha   90.00
_cell.angle_beta   90.00
_cell.angle_gamma   90.00
#
_symmetry.space_group_name_H-M   'P 1'
#
loop_
_entity.id
_entity.type
_entity.pdbx_description
1 polymer ?
#
loop_
_entity_poly.entity_id
_entity_poly.type
_entity_poly.pdbx_seq_one_letter_code
_entity_poly.pdbx_strand_id
1 'polypeptide(L)'
;MTTISTALRDALRDTLWQQCDELGWMSLQDVERARYYELWTRDASIGGQLAHVMDPRKVRVYIKDSLVKPYVRARLSLSEAEVWRLLGLTSIDAAVHTYIKPHGRRTEDGRVIGWGRSRDWKSVLMAVFERGRANKSFSSFGVVLLESGKTEAERSRGLVREAAQRLGIEKLAWME
;
A
#
# COMPACT_ATOMS: atom_id res chain seq x y z
N MET A 1 -3.76 7.84 31.81
CA MET A 1 -3.93 7.28 30.46
C MET A 1 -4.37 5.84 30.65
N THR A 2 -5.62 5.50 30.35
CA THR A 2 -6.10 4.12 30.45
C THR A 2 -5.55 3.35 29.26
N THR A 3 -4.66 2.39 29.52
CA THR A 3 -4.01 1.60 28.48
C THR A 3 -5.01 0.57 27.95
N ILE A 4 -5.31 0.61 26.66
CA ILE A 4 -6.14 -0.41 26.00
C ILE A 4 -5.43 -1.75 26.18
N SER A 5 -6.14 -2.76 26.71
CA SER A 5 -5.55 -4.09 26.91
C SER A 5 -5.16 -4.72 25.58
N THR A 6 -4.06 -5.46 25.55
CA THR A 6 -3.58 -6.13 24.34
C THR A 6 -4.62 -7.10 23.78
N ALA A 7 -5.29 -7.85 24.67
CA ALA A 7 -6.36 -8.78 24.28
C ALA A 7 -7.53 -8.09 23.56
N LEU A 8 -8.01 -6.95 24.08
CA LEU A 8 -9.07 -6.18 23.42
C LEU A 8 -8.59 -5.62 22.08
N ARG A 9 -7.37 -5.08 22.04
CA ARG A 9 -6.79 -4.56 20.79
C ARG A 9 -6.70 -5.65 19.72
N ASP A 10 -6.20 -6.83 20.07
CA ASP A 10 -6.01 -7.92 19.12
C ASP A 10 -7.35 -8.47 18.63
N ALA A 11 -8.33 -8.68 19.52
CA ALA A 11 -9.67 -9.11 19.13
C ALA A 11 -10.33 -8.13 18.14
N LEU A 12 -10.30 -6.82 18.45
CA LEU A 12 -10.84 -5.79 17.56
C LEU A 12 -10.07 -5.69 16.25
N ARG A 13 -8.75 -5.87 16.28
CA ARG A 13 -7.93 -5.91 15.07
C ARG A 13 -8.39 -7.04 14.17
N ASP A 14 -8.49 -8.25 14.70
CA ASP A 14 -8.81 -9.45 13.92
C ASP A 14 -10.23 -9.35 13.33
N THR A 15 -11.21 -8.85 14.09
CA THR A 15 -12.56 -8.53 13.57
C THR A 15 -12.51 -7.51 12.43
N LEU A 16 -11.81 -6.39 12.62
CA LEU A 16 -11.72 -5.35 11.59
C LEU A 16 -10.99 -5.83 10.35
N TRP A 17 -9.96 -6.66 10.49
CA TRP A 17 -9.20 -7.21 9.36
C TRP A 17 -10.05 -8.18 8.55
N GLN A 18 -10.80 -9.06 9.22
CA GLN A 18 -11.77 -9.95 8.57
C GLN A 18 -12.81 -9.14 7.77
N GLN A 19 -13.38 -8.09 8.38
CA GLN A 19 -14.31 -7.21 7.65
C GLN A 19 -13.62 -6.46 6.51
N CYS A 20 -12.36 -6.05 6.66
CA CYS A 20 -11.61 -5.46 5.54
C CYS A 20 -11.44 -6.43 4.37
N ASP A 21 -11.17 -7.72 4.65
CA ASP A 21 -11.07 -8.75 3.61
C ASP A 21 -12.43 -8.94 2.91
N GLU A 22 -13.52 -9.09 3.67
CA GLU A 22 -14.89 -9.25 3.14
C GLU A 22 -15.37 -8.06 2.29
N LEU A 23 -15.01 -6.85 2.69
CA LEU A 23 -15.37 -5.62 1.99
C LEU A 23 -14.50 -5.35 0.75
N GLY A 24 -13.46 -6.14 0.50
CA GLY A 24 -12.46 -5.79 -0.52
C GLY A 24 -11.80 -4.44 -0.22
N TRP A 25 -11.42 -4.18 1.03
CA TRP A 25 -11.01 -2.86 1.53
C TRP A 25 -9.97 -2.11 0.66
N MET A 26 -9.11 -2.85 -0.03
CA MET A 26 -8.07 -2.30 -0.88
C MET A 26 -8.61 -1.60 -2.14
N SER A 27 -9.75 -2.05 -2.68
CA SER A 27 -10.40 -1.48 -3.86
C SER A 27 -11.32 -0.31 -3.53
N LEU A 28 -11.83 -0.22 -2.29
CA LEU A 28 -12.75 0.85 -1.88
C LEU A 28 -12.17 2.26 -2.09
N GLN A 29 -13.00 3.21 -2.50
CA GLN A 29 -12.65 4.62 -2.59
C GLN A 29 -12.60 5.28 -1.20
N ASP A 30 -11.99 6.47 -1.10
CA ASP A 30 -11.83 7.15 0.19
C ASP A 30 -13.16 7.53 0.83
N VAL A 31 -14.17 7.83 0.01
CA VAL A 31 -15.54 8.13 0.47
C VAL A 31 -16.18 6.90 1.09
N GLU A 32 -16.01 5.72 0.48
CA GLU A 32 -16.54 4.45 0.99
C GLU A 32 -15.85 4.05 2.29
N ARG A 33 -14.52 4.14 2.33
CA ARG A 33 -13.74 3.90 3.56
C ARG A 33 -14.16 4.84 4.68
N ALA A 34 -14.41 6.11 4.38
CA ALA A 34 -14.87 7.09 5.37
C ALA A 34 -16.20 6.68 6.00
N ARG A 35 -17.15 6.16 5.20
CA ARG A 35 -18.42 5.61 5.67
C ARG A 35 -18.23 4.41 6.59
N TYR A 36 -17.37 3.45 6.22
CA TYR A 36 -17.10 2.30 7.09
C TYR A 36 -16.43 2.70 8.41
N TYR A 37 -15.53 3.68 8.41
CA TYR A 37 -14.99 4.21 9.66
C TYR A 37 -16.07 4.81 10.57
N GLU A 38 -17.09 5.47 10.00
CA GLU A 38 -18.22 5.98 10.78
C GLU A 38 -19.10 4.85 11.32
N LEU A 39 -19.39 3.83 10.50
CA LEU A 39 -20.14 2.64 10.91
C LEU A 39 -19.44 1.93 12.07
N TRP A 40 -18.15 1.61 11.94
CA TRP A 40 -17.38 0.96 12.99
C TRP A 40 -17.24 1.79 14.27
N THR A 41 -17.24 3.12 14.15
CA THR A 41 -17.21 4.01 15.33
C THR A 41 -18.54 3.97 16.10
N ARG A 42 -19.67 3.74 15.41
CA ARG A 42 -21.00 3.67 16.03
C ARG A 42 -21.38 2.25 16.46
N ASP A 43 -20.70 1.24 15.91
CA ASP A 43 -20.92 -0.16 16.24
C ASP A 43 -20.62 -0.43 17.72
N ALA A 44 -21.59 -0.99 18.45
CA ALA A 44 -21.45 -1.27 19.88
C ALA A 44 -20.34 -2.30 20.17
N SER A 45 -20.13 -3.26 19.27
CA SER A 45 -19.12 -4.31 19.39
C SER A 45 -17.71 -3.82 19.02
N ILE A 46 -17.56 -2.68 18.34
CA ILE A 46 -16.26 -2.12 17.96
C ILE A 46 -16.03 -0.77 18.65
N GLY A 47 -16.69 0.27 18.15
CA GLY A 47 -16.55 1.63 18.66
C GLY A 47 -17.08 1.80 20.08
N GLY A 48 -18.16 1.09 20.42
CA GLY A 48 -18.69 1.01 21.77
C GLY A 48 -17.65 0.47 22.75
N GLN A 49 -17.06 -0.70 22.48
CA GLN A 49 -16.01 -1.27 23.34
C GLN A 49 -14.82 -0.33 23.54
N LEU A 50 -14.36 0.35 22.48
CA LEU A 50 -13.28 1.33 22.57
C LEU A 50 -13.67 2.55 23.41
N ALA A 51 -14.89 3.06 23.26
CA ALA A 51 -15.39 4.23 24.01
C ALA A 51 -15.46 4.01 25.53
N HIS A 52 -15.50 2.75 26.00
CA HIS A 52 -15.43 2.44 27.44
C HIS A 52 -14.01 2.59 28.01
N VAL A 53 -12.98 2.48 27.17
CA VAL A 53 -11.57 2.47 27.60
C VAL A 53 -10.77 3.66 27.11
N MET A 54 -11.33 4.50 26.23
CA MET A 54 -10.70 5.71 25.71
C MET A 54 -11.71 6.82 25.42
N ASP A 55 -11.23 8.05 25.26
CA ASP A 55 -12.07 9.18 24.84
C ASP A 55 -12.85 8.85 23.54
N PRO A 56 -14.19 8.89 23.56
CA PRO A 56 -15.02 8.61 22.39
C PRO A 56 -14.64 9.42 21.14
N ARG A 57 -14.13 10.65 21.32
CA ARG A 57 -13.68 11.51 20.21
C ARG A 57 -12.45 10.95 19.48
N LYS A 58 -11.69 10.06 20.12
CA LYS A 58 -10.47 9.44 19.58
C LYS A 58 -10.72 8.06 18.96
N VAL A 59 -11.89 7.45 19.16
CA VAL A 59 -12.22 6.09 18.70
C VAL A 59 -12.02 5.94 17.20
N ARG A 60 -12.61 6.83 16.39
CA ARG A 60 -12.49 6.78 14.93
C ARG A 60 -11.04 6.84 14.46
N VAL A 61 -10.24 7.73 15.07
CA VAL A 61 -8.82 7.90 14.75
C VAL A 61 -8.04 6.64 15.15
N TYR A 62 -8.34 6.06 16.32
CA TYR A 62 -7.71 4.84 16.78
C TYR A 62 -8.00 3.64 15.85
N ILE A 63 -9.27 3.41 15.49
CA ILE A 63 -9.68 2.40 14.52
C ILE A 63 -8.87 2.57 13.23
N LYS A 64 -8.87 3.77 12.66
CA LYS A 64 -8.16 4.08 11.42
C LYS A 64 -6.66 3.84 11.51
N ASP A 65 -5.97 4.56 12.41
CA ASP A 65 -4.51 4.63 12.39
C ASP A 65 -3.81 3.49 13.14
N SER A 66 -4.49 2.87 14.12
CA SER A 66 -3.89 1.82 14.96
C SER A 66 -4.35 0.41 14.61
N LEU A 67 -5.57 0.23 14.10
CA LEU A 67 -6.12 -1.11 13.79
C LEU A 67 -6.14 -1.39 12.28
N VAL A 68 -6.68 -0.49 11.47
CA VAL A 68 -6.87 -0.71 10.02
C VAL A 68 -5.64 -0.34 9.19
N LYS A 69 -4.87 0.68 9.57
CA LYS A 69 -3.64 1.04 8.83
C LYS A 69 -2.58 -0.07 8.83
N PRO A 70 -2.36 -0.83 9.92
CA PRO A 70 -1.55 -2.04 9.88
C PRO A 70 -2.04 -3.10 8.88
N TYR A 71 -3.36 -3.32 8.75
CA TYR A 71 -3.92 -4.20 7.71
C TYR A 71 -3.48 -3.76 6.31
N VAL A 72 -3.67 -2.47 6.00
CA VAL A 72 -3.26 -1.91 4.71
C VAL A 72 -1.76 -2.08 4.50
N ARG A 73 -0.93 -1.91 5.53
CA ARG A 73 0.53 -2.14 5.42
C ARG A 73 0.86 -3.61 5.14
N ALA A 74 0.21 -4.53 5.83
CA ALA A 74 0.42 -5.98 5.65
C ALA A 74 -0.01 -6.46 4.26
N ARG A 75 -1.11 -5.93 3.71
CA ARG A 75 -1.55 -6.25 2.33
C ARG A 75 -0.75 -5.53 1.25
N LEU A 76 -0.02 -4.46 1.59
CA LEU A 76 0.87 -3.74 0.67
C LEU A 76 2.33 -4.17 0.76
N SER A 77 2.71 -4.98 1.75
CA SER A 77 4.04 -5.56 1.80
C SER A 77 4.10 -6.67 0.76
N LEU A 78 4.36 -6.31 -0.49
CA LEU A 78 4.88 -7.27 -1.44
C LEU A 78 6.19 -7.82 -0.89
N SER A 79 6.34 -9.14 -0.96
CA SER A 79 7.67 -9.71 -0.78
C SER A 79 8.57 -9.24 -1.93
N GLU A 80 9.84 -8.98 -1.62
CA GLU A 80 10.82 -8.61 -2.64
C GLU A 80 10.90 -9.67 -3.75
N ALA A 81 10.74 -10.94 -3.39
CA ALA A 81 10.69 -12.07 -4.32
C ALA A 81 9.53 -11.96 -5.34
N GLU A 82 8.34 -11.54 -4.92
CA GLU A 82 7.20 -11.34 -5.82
C GLU A 82 7.44 -10.18 -6.78
N VAL A 83 7.96 -9.06 -6.28
CA VAL A 83 8.33 -7.91 -7.11
C VAL A 83 9.37 -8.32 -8.15
N TRP A 84 10.39 -9.07 -7.73
CA TRP A 84 11.45 -9.54 -8.61
C TRP A 84 10.89 -10.43 -9.71
N ARG A 85 10.09 -11.43 -9.34
CA ARG A 85 9.45 -12.34 -10.29
C ARG A 85 8.64 -11.60 -11.34
N LEU A 86 7.82 -10.62 -10.93
CA LEU A 86 6.98 -9.83 -11.85
C LEU A 86 7.80 -8.96 -12.80
N LEU A 87 9.01 -8.56 -12.39
CA LEU A 87 9.93 -7.77 -13.21
C LEU A 87 10.96 -8.64 -13.95
N GLY A 88 10.88 -9.97 -13.86
CA GLY A 88 11.85 -10.89 -14.45
C GLY A 88 13.27 -10.72 -13.89
N LEU A 89 13.35 -10.41 -12.59
CA LEU A 89 14.58 -10.37 -11.81
C LEU A 89 14.74 -11.67 -11.02
N THR A 90 15.96 -11.95 -10.60
CA THR A 90 16.39 -13.17 -9.91
C THR A 90 17.14 -12.83 -8.63
N SER A 91 17.47 -13.83 -7.81
CA SER A 91 18.26 -13.65 -6.58
C SER A 91 19.65 -13.06 -6.81
N ILE A 92 20.16 -13.08 -8.05
CA ILE A 92 21.42 -12.44 -8.45
C ILE A 92 21.30 -10.91 -8.44
N ASP A 93 20.10 -10.38 -8.68
CA ASP A 93 19.82 -8.96 -8.72
C ASP A 93 19.65 -8.39 -7.30
N ALA A 94 20.65 -8.60 -6.43
CA ALA A 94 20.57 -8.26 -5.01
C ALA A 94 20.34 -6.76 -4.81
N ALA A 95 19.42 -6.44 -3.90
CA ALA A 95 19.16 -5.05 -3.52
C ALA A 95 20.28 -4.53 -2.58
N VAL A 96 20.89 -3.41 -2.96
CA VAL A 96 21.93 -2.73 -2.17
C VAL A 96 21.39 -1.48 -1.46
N HIS A 97 20.17 -1.04 -1.79
CA HIS A 97 19.52 0.08 -1.13
C HIS A 97 18.00 -0.12 -1.03
N THR A 98 17.41 0.35 0.08
CA THR A 98 15.98 0.26 0.38
C THR A 98 15.35 1.64 0.48
N TYR A 99 14.28 1.86 -0.28
CA TYR A 99 13.44 3.04 -0.17
C TYR A 99 12.15 2.72 0.59
N ILE A 100 11.77 3.59 1.53
CA ILE A 100 10.59 3.38 2.39
C ILE A 100 9.31 3.89 1.72
N LYS A 101 9.32 5.09 1.09
CA LYS A 101 8.13 5.67 0.46
C LYS A 101 8.43 6.48 -0.82
N PRO A 102 7.72 6.20 -1.93
CA PRO A 102 7.12 4.90 -2.25
C PRO A 102 8.13 3.76 -2.06
N HIS A 103 7.64 2.56 -1.75
CA HIS A 103 8.52 1.41 -1.53
C HIS A 103 9.36 1.17 -2.78
N GLY A 104 10.61 0.79 -2.57
CA GLY A 104 11.51 0.52 -3.67
C GLY A 104 12.82 -0.09 -3.24
N ARG A 105 13.59 -0.50 -4.24
CA ARG A 105 14.95 -1.00 -4.11
C ARG A 105 15.82 -0.40 -5.20
N ARG A 106 17.12 -0.42 -4.94
CA ARG A 106 18.13 -0.29 -5.99
C ARG A 106 19.00 -1.52 -5.97
N THR A 107 19.23 -2.12 -7.12
CA THR A 107 20.18 -3.23 -7.30
C THR A 107 21.61 -2.71 -7.34
N GLU A 108 22.58 -3.62 -7.24
CA GLU A 108 24.01 -3.29 -7.31
C GLU A 108 24.37 -2.57 -8.62
N ASP A 109 23.84 -3.04 -9.76
CA ASP A 109 24.05 -2.47 -11.09
C ASP A 109 23.25 -1.19 -11.37
N GLY A 110 22.55 -0.64 -10.36
CA GLY A 110 21.94 0.68 -10.44
C GLY A 110 20.49 0.71 -10.94
N ARG A 111 19.87 -0.43 -11.24
CA ARG A 111 18.43 -0.50 -11.57
C ARG A 111 17.59 -0.10 -10.37
N VAL A 112 16.73 0.90 -10.56
CA VAL A 112 15.78 1.37 -9.56
C VAL A 112 14.43 0.73 -9.78
N ILE A 113 13.90 0.15 -8.71
CA ILE A 113 12.62 -0.53 -8.70
C ILE A 113 11.72 0.10 -7.65
N GLY A 114 10.44 0.28 -7.97
CA GLY A 114 9.44 0.81 -7.06
C GLY A 114 8.14 0.03 -7.11
N TRP A 115 7.39 0.05 -6.01
CA TRP A 115 6.06 -0.54 -6.00
C TRP A 115 5.13 0.18 -5.03
N GLY A 116 3.83 0.01 -5.28
CA GLY A 116 2.78 0.63 -4.48
C GLY A 116 1.42 0.39 -5.09
N ARG A 117 0.39 1.04 -4.53
CA ARG A 117 -0.97 0.91 -5.03
C ARG A 117 -1.11 1.54 -6.41
N SER A 118 -1.92 0.93 -7.26
CA SER A 118 -2.25 1.44 -8.58
C SER A 118 -2.94 2.80 -8.50
N ARG A 119 -3.76 3.05 -7.47
CA ARG A 119 -4.38 4.37 -7.25
C ARG A 119 -3.38 5.50 -6.97
N ASP A 120 -2.17 5.15 -6.54
CA ASP A 120 -1.07 6.08 -6.24
C ASP A 120 0.00 6.07 -7.36
N TRP A 121 -0.31 5.54 -8.54
CA TRP A 121 0.66 5.29 -9.62
C TRP A 121 1.53 6.51 -9.94
N LYS A 122 0.97 7.72 -9.95
CA LYS A 122 1.72 8.95 -10.22
C LYS A 122 2.92 9.11 -9.30
N SER A 123 2.71 8.95 -8.00
CA SER A 123 3.78 9.05 -7.00
C SER A 123 4.80 7.92 -7.14
N VAL A 124 4.34 6.70 -7.47
CA VAL A 124 5.24 5.55 -7.66
C VAL A 124 6.13 5.74 -8.89
N LEU A 125 5.53 6.10 -10.04
CA LEU A 125 6.28 6.33 -11.28
C LEU A 125 7.28 7.49 -11.13
N MET A 126 6.85 8.61 -10.55
CA MET A 126 7.73 9.77 -10.33
C MET A 126 8.89 9.43 -9.40
N ALA A 127 8.65 8.67 -8.33
CA ALA A 127 9.73 8.27 -7.43
C ALA A 127 10.77 7.38 -8.13
N VAL A 128 10.36 6.42 -8.97
CA VAL A 128 11.31 5.60 -9.74
C VAL A 128 12.06 6.45 -10.75
N PHE A 129 11.37 7.36 -11.44
CA PHE A 129 12.00 8.28 -12.38
C PHE A 129 13.07 9.16 -11.71
N GLU A 130 12.72 9.86 -10.63
CA GLU A 130 13.64 10.75 -9.91
C GLU A 130 14.85 9.99 -9.37
N ARG A 131 14.63 8.82 -8.76
CA ARG A 131 15.70 7.98 -8.23
C ARG A 131 16.58 7.40 -9.33
N GLY A 132 16.01 7.02 -10.47
CA GLY A 132 16.75 6.56 -11.65
C GLY A 132 17.62 7.66 -12.27
N ARG A 133 17.34 8.94 -11.97
CA ARG A 133 18.15 10.10 -12.42
C ARG A 133 19.07 10.66 -11.34
N ALA A 134 19.02 10.14 -10.12
CA ALA A 134 19.84 10.63 -9.01
C ALA A 134 21.35 10.39 -9.21
N ASN A 135 21.73 9.42 -10.05
CA ASN A 135 23.10 9.16 -10.45
C ASN A 135 23.16 8.73 -11.92
N LYS A 136 24.27 9.04 -12.60
CA LYS A 136 24.52 8.62 -13.99
C LYS A 136 24.52 7.11 -14.18
N SER A 137 24.89 6.34 -13.16
CA SER A 137 24.89 4.88 -13.21
C SER A 137 23.55 4.24 -12.83
N PHE A 138 22.51 5.03 -12.57
CA PHE A 138 21.19 4.49 -12.22
C PHE A 138 20.25 4.49 -13.41
N SER A 139 19.28 3.58 -13.40
CA SER A 139 18.21 3.54 -14.40
C SER A 139 16.84 3.38 -13.77
N SER A 140 15.84 3.97 -14.41
CA SER A 140 14.42 3.80 -14.07
C SER A 140 13.95 2.43 -14.58
N PHE A 141 14.20 1.37 -13.83
CA PHE A 141 14.02 0.01 -14.35
C PHE A 141 12.57 -0.47 -14.24
N GLY A 142 12.05 -0.60 -13.02
CA GLY A 142 10.85 -1.42 -12.80
C GLY A 142 9.82 -0.80 -11.88
N VAL A 143 8.55 -0.91 -12.23
CA VAL A 143 7.43 -0.59 -11.35
C VAL A 143 6.45 -1.76 -11.24
N VAL A 144 6.05 -2.09 -10.02
CA VAL A 144 4.94 -3.01 -9.74
C VAL A 144 3.80 -2.25 -9.05
N LEU A 145 2.60 -2.31 -9.64
CA LEU A 145 1.40 -1.70 -9.08
C LEU A 145 0.46 -2.77 -8.54
N LEU A 146 0.08 -2.65 -7.27
CA LEU A 146 -0.96 -3.49 -6.67
C LEU A 146 -2.31 -2.88 -7.01
N GLU A 147 -3.20 -3.62 -7.68
CA GLU A 147 -4.52 -3.11 -8.01
C GLU A 147 -5.28 -2.66 -6.75
N SER A 148 -5.99 -1.54 -6.86
CA SER A 148 -6.68 -0.92 -5.74
C SER A 148 -7.89 -0.12 -6.21
N GLY A 149 -8.62 -0.64 -7.20
CA GLY A 149 -9.90 -0.12 -7.68
C GLY A 149 -9.86 1.06 -8.65
N LYS A 150 -8.69 1.68 -8.90
CA LYS A 150 -8.59 2.86 -9.80
C LYS A 150 -8.06 2.53 -11.19
N THR A 151 -7.41 1.38 -11.37
CA THR A 151 -6.89 0.96 -12.67
C THR A 151 -7.49 -0.36 -13.12
N GLU A 152 -8.68 -0.72 -12.65
CA GLU A 152 -9.39 -1.92 -13.10
C GLU A 152 -9.78 -1.81 -14.58
N ALA A 153 -10.10 -0.60 -15.05
CA ALA A 153 -10.43 -0.37 -16.45
C ALA A 153 -9.17 -0.33 -17.35
N GLU A 154 -9.22 -1.00 -18.49
CA GLU A 154 -8.10 -1.08 -19.45
C GLU A 154 -7.65 0.31 -19.93
N ARG A 155 -8.59 1.25 -20.12
CA ARG A 155 -8.27 2.64 -20.47
C ARG A 155 -7.37 3.30 -19.42
N SER A 156 -7.63 3.05 -18.14
CA SER A 156 -6.81 3.58 -17.04
C SER A 156 -5.42 2.94 -17.03
N ARG A 157 -5.32 1.62 -17.25
CA ARG A 157 -4.02 0.93 -17.37
C ARG A 157 -3.22 1.44 -18.56
N GLY A 158 -3.86 1.68 -19.70
CA GLY A 158 -3.25 2.28 -20.89
C GLY A 158 -2.60 3.62 -20.61
N LEU A 159 -3.30 4.52 -19.90
CA LEU A 159 -2.75 5.81 -19.48
C LEU A 159 -1.50 5.65 -18.58
N VAL A 160 -1.53 4.70 -17.63
CA VAL A 160 -0.38 4.45 -16.74
C VAL A 160 0.81 3.89 -17.53
N ARG A 161 0.58 2.96 -18.46
CA ARG A 161 1.64 2.40 -19.34
C ARG A 161 2.30 3.49 -20.18
N GLU A 162 1.50 4.36 -20.80
CA GLU A 162 2.00 5.47 -21.61
C GLU A 162 2.84 6.44 -20.76
N ALA A 163 2.37 6.79 -19.56
CA ALA A 163 3.12 7.64 -18.64
C ALA A 163 4.47 7.00 -18.22
N ALA A 164 4.47 5.70 -17.90
CA ALA A 164 5.68 4.98 -17.53
C ALA A 164 6.70 4.96 -18.69
N GLN A 165 6.23 4.71 -19.92
CA GLN A 165 7.08 4.74 -21.11
C GLN A 165 7.70 6.12 -21.33
N ARG A 166 6.92 7.20 -21.21
CA ARG A 166 7.43 8.58 -21.35
C ARG A 166 8.44 8.95 -20.27
N LEU A 167 8.35 8.35 -19.08
CA LEU A 167 9.34 8.49 -18.00
C LEU A 167 10.56 7.57 -18.18
N GLY A 168 10.59 6.74 -19.22
CA GLY A 168 11.67 5.79 -19.49
C GLY A 168 11.73 4.63 -18.49
N ILE A 169 10.58 4.24 -17.93
CA ILE A 169 10.49 3.06 -17.05
C ILE A 169 10.42 1.81 -17.92
N GLU A 170 11.40 0.93 -17.80
CA GLU A 170 11.59 -0.22 -18.70
C GLU A 170 10.53 -1.31 -18.51
N LYS A 171 10.14 -1.59 -17.26
CA LYS A 171 9.19 -2.65 -16.92
C LYS A 171 8.08 -2.12 -16.02
N LEU A 172 6.85 -2.47 -16.38
CA LEU A 172 5.66 -2.16 -15.60
C LEU A 172 4.77 -3.40 -15.50
N ALA A 173 4.47 -3.82 -14.27
CA ALA A 173 3.62 -4.96 -13.97
C ALA A 173 2.51 -4.59 -12.99
N TRP A 174 1.38 -5.29 -13.10
CA TRP A 174 0.30 -5.25 -12.12
C TRP A 174 0.29 -6.53 -11.32
N MET A 175 -0.01 -6.40 -10.03
CA MET A 175 -0.43 -7.52 -9.20
C MET A 175 -1.92 -7.34 -8.92
N GLU A 176 -2.70 -8.35 -9.30
CA GLU A 176 -4.13 -8.44 -8.98
C GLU A 176 -4.35 -8.83 -7.52
#